data_AF-A0A436W0P9-F1
#
_entry.id   AF-A0A436W0P9-F1
#
_cell.length_a   1.000
_cell.length_b   1.000
_cell.length_c   1.000
_cell.angle_alpha   90.00
_cell.angle_beta   90.00
_cell.angle_gamma   90.00
#
_symmetry.space_group_name_H-M   'P 1'
#
loop_
_entity.id
_entity.type
_entity.pdbx_description
1 polymer ?
#
loop_
_entity_poly.entity_id
_entity_poly.type
_entity_poly.pdbx_seq_one_letter_code
_entity_poly.pdbx_strand_id
1 'polypeptide(L)'
;MKKLLVLSALAAMLASGTALADTSGKKIAFSNNYAGNSWRQAMLDSYGIVTKKAVEDKVVAAADVFTTADKEVPTQAAQVQNLILQGYDAIVINA
;
A
#
# COMPACT_ATOMS: atom_id res chain seq x y z
N MET A 1 13.18 -19.96 -43.50
CA MET A 1 12.48 -20.55 -42.34
C MET A 1 13.14 -20.20 -41.00
N LYS A 2 14.44 -20.50 -40.77
CA LYS A 2 15.13 -20.16 -39.50
C LYS A 2 15.08 -18.67 -39.12
N LYS A 3 15.30 -17.75 -40.07
CA LYS A 3 15.22 -16.28 -39.81
C LYS A 3 13.82 -15.84 -39.35
N LEU A 4 12.77 -16.45 -39.90
CA LEU A 4 11.38 -16.13 -39.56
C LEU A 4 11.06 -16.57 -38.13
N LEU A 5 11.56 -17.74 -37.71
CA LEU A 5 11.44 -18.26 -36.34
C LEU A 5 12.21 -17.43 -35.30
N VAL A 6 13.37 -16.89 -35.66
CA VAL A 6 14.17 -16.03 -34.77
C VAL A 6 13.50 -14.66 -34.58
N LEU A 7 12.94 -14.09 -35.65
CA LEU A 7 12.20 -12.83 -35.60
C LEU A 7 10.91 -12.94 -34.78
N SER A 8 10.17 -14.05 -34.92
CA SER A 8 8.95 -14.28 -34.13
C SER A 8 9.25 -14.53 -32.65
N ALA A 9 10.36 -15.22 -32.32
CA ALA A 9 10.81 -15.39 -30.94
C ALA A 9 11.22 -14.05 -30.29
N LEU A 10 11.94 -13.18 -31.02
CA LEU A 10 12.32 -11.86 -30.53
C LEU A 10 11.10 -10.94 -30.32
N ALA A 11 10.12 -11.00 -31.21
CA ALA A 11 8.87 -10.26 -31.07
C ALA A 11 8.06 -10.71 -29.85
N ALA A 12 8.01 -12.02 -29.55
CA ALA A 12 7.35 -12.54 -28.35
C ALA A 12 8.05 -12.10 -27.06
N MET A 13 9.38 -12.02 -27.06
CA MET A 13 10.15 -11.51 -25.92
C MET A 13 9.96 -10.00 -25.72
N LEU A 14 9.83 -9.22 -26.79
CA LEU A 14 9.56 -7.77 -26.71
C LEU A 14 8.10 -7.47 -26.34
N ALA A 15 7.16 -8.35 -26.70
CA ALA A 15 5.76 -8.26 -26.28
C ALA A 15 5.55 -8.70 -24.81
N SER A 16 6.55 -9.35 -24.20
CA SER A 16 6.56 -9.68 -22.78
C SER A 16 6.93 -8.43 -21.97
N GLY A 17 6.08 -7.41 -22.02
CA GLY A 17 6.24 -6.22 -21.18
C GLY A 17 6.17 -6.59 -19.70
N THR A 18 6.95 -5.90 -18.86
CA THR A 18 6.80 -6.00 -17.41
C THR A 18 5.37 -5.63 -17.05
N ALA A 19 4.65 -6.52 -16.36
CA ALA A 19 3.33 -6.19 -15.83
C ALA A 19 3.49 -5.05 -14.81
N LEU A 20 3.18 -3.82 -15.23
CA LEU A 20 3.03 -2.69 -14.33
C LEU A 20 1.65 -2.86 -13.68
N ALA A 21 1.64 -3.26 -12.41
CA ALA A 21 0.39 -3.33 -11.65
C ALA A 21 -0.15 -1.91 -11.44
N ASP A 22 -1.33 -1.62 -11.99
CA ASP A 22 -2.00 -0.35 -11.75
C ASP A 22 -2.52 -0.33 -10.30
N THR A 23 -1.91 0.54 -9.48
CA THR A 23 -2.26 0.74 -8.08
C THR A 23 -3.13 1.97 -7.85
N SER A 24 -3.43 2.76 -8.89
CA SER A 24 -4.11 4.06 -8.73
C SER A 24 -5.49 3.96 -8.08
N GLY A 25 -6.17 2.83 -8.24
CA GLY A 25 -7.44 2.53 -7.58
C GLY A 25 -7.33 1.86 -6.20
N LYS A 26 -6.12 1.58 -5.71
CA LYS A 26 -5.87 0.81 -4.49
C LYS A 26 -5.89 1.69 -3.24
N LYS A 27 -6.43 1.19 -2.14
CA LYS A 27 -6.47 1.88 -0.85
C LYS A 27 -5.54 1.21 0.16
N ILE A 28 -4.76 2.00 0.87
CA ILE A 28 -3.90 1.54 1.96
C ILE A 28 -4.45 2.06 3.29
N ALA A 29 -4.53 1.20 4.30
CA ALA A 29 -4.79 1.62 5.67
C ALA A 29 -3.51 1.51 6.51
N PHE A 30 -3.39 2.37 7.52
CA PHE A 30 -2.38 2.25 8.57
C PHE A 30 -3.07 2.01 9.91
N SER A 31 -2.95 0.79 10.43
CA SER A 31 -3.30 0.42 11.80
C SER A 31 -2.13 0.71 12.77
N ASN A 32 -2.30 1.70 13.64
CA ASN A 32 -1.30 2.11 14.63
C ASN A 32 -1.87 1.95 16.05
N ASN A 33 -1.19 1.23 16.95
CA ASN A 33 -1.75 0.97 18.29
C ASN A 33 -1.52 2.10 19.32
N TYR A 34 -0.75 3.13 18.97
CA TYR A 34 -0.36 4.18 19.90
C TYR A 34 0.27 5.39 19.21
N ALA A 35 -0.08 6.60 19.65
CA ALA A 35 0.58 7.85 19.21
C ALA A 35 0.87 8.86 20.33
N GLY A 36 0.90 8.41 21.59
CA GLY A 36 1.01 9.30 22.75
C GLY A 36 2.41 9.84 23.06
N ASN A 37 3.38 9.75 22.15
CA ASN A 37 4.72 10.31 22.35
C ASN A 37 5.28 10.97 21.07
N SER A 38 6.32 11.78 21.24
CA SER A 38 6.93 12.55 20.15
C SER A 38 7.51 11.68 19.04
N TRP A 39 8.05 10.51 19.37
CA TRP A 39 8.57 9.58 18.37
C TRP A 39 7.47 9.05 17.45
N ARG A 40 6.31 8.66 18.01
CA ARG A 40 5.16 8.21 17.23
C ARG A 40 4.56 9.35 16.40
N GLN A 41 4.53 10.57 16.92
CA GLN A 41 4.08 11.74 16.16
C GLN A 41 4.99 12.01 14.96
N ALA A 42 6.32 12.01 15.16
CA ALA A 42 7.28 12.17 14.06
C ALA A 42 7.17 11.04 13.02
N MET A 43 6.90 9.80 13.46
CA MET A 43 6.61 8.69 12.56
C MET A 43 5.35 8.93 11.73
N LEU A 44 4.25 9.40 12.35
CA LEU A 44 3.00 9.72 11.64
C LEU A 44 3.21 10.86 10.63
N ASP A 45 3.99 11.87 10.99
CA ASP A 45 4.33 12.98 10.10
C ASP A 45 5.13 12.47 8.88
N SER A 46 6.16 11.65 9.12
CA SER A 46 6.98 11.05 8.07
C SER A 46 6.16 10.16 7.13
N TYR A 47 5.28 9.32 7.70
CA TYR A 47 4.35 8.52 6.92
C TYR A 47 3.44 9.39 6.06
N GLY A 48 2.84 10.43 6.67
CA GLY A 48 1.96 11.37 5.99
C GLY A 48 2.61 12.12 4.84
N ILE A 49 3.89 12.48 4.93
CA ILE A 49 4.63 13.13 3.83
C ILE A 49 4.64 12.24 2.59
N VAL A 50 4.97 10.96 2.76
CA VAL A 50 5.08 10.02 1.64
C VAL A 50 3.70 9.67 1.08
N THR A 51 2.72 9.42 1.95
CA THR A 51 1.41 8.94 1.51
C THR A 51 0.54 10.03 0.90
N LYS A 52 0.60 11.27 1.40
CA LYS A 52 -0.07 12.40 0.75
C LYS A 52 0.44 12.59 -0.67
N LYS A 53 1.77 12.58 -0.86
CA LYS A 53 2.37 12.64 -2.19
C LYS A 53 1.93 11.48 -3.08
N ALA A 54 1.87 10.26 -2.56
CA ALA A 54 1.43 9.09 -3.32
C ALA A 54 -0.04 9.21 -3.78
N VAL A 55 -0.92 9.78 -2.97
CA VAL A 55 -2.32 10.06 -3.34
C VAL A 55 -2.40 11.19 -4.37
N GLU A 56 -1.67 12.29 -4.15
CA GLU A 56 -1.60 13.44 -5.08
C GLU A 56 -1.09 13.02 -6.47
N ASP A 57 -0.05 12.19 -6.51
CA ASP A 57 0.55 11.64 -7.73
C ASP A 57 -0.29 10.48 -8.33
N LYS A 58 -1.43 10.12 -7.72
CA LYS A 58 -2.34 9.04 -8.13
C LYS A 58 -1.68 7.65 -8.16
N VAL A 59 -0.65 7.44 -7.35
CA VAL A 59 -0.05 6.11 -7.16
C VAL A 59 -1.03 5.19 -6.42
N VAL A 60 -1.79 5.73 -5.46
CA VAL A 60 -2.86 5.03 -4.73
C VAL A 60 -4.08 5.94 -4.57
N ALA A 61 -5.26 5.35 -4.39
CA ALA A 61 -6.51 6.08 -4.22
C ALA A 61 -6.64 6.71 -2.82
N ALA A 62 -6.15 6.03 -1.78
CA ALA A 62 -6.22 6.49 -0.40
C ALA A 62 -5.10 5.85 0.46
N ALA A 63 -4.75 6.52 1.55
CA ALA A 63 -3.74 6.09 2.52
C ALA A 63 -4.12 6.54 3.94
N ASP A 64 -5.20 5.96 4.47
CA ASP A 64 -5.85 6.43 5.70
C ASP A 64 -5.15 5.90 6.96
N VAL A 65 -5.09 6.73 8.01
CA VAL A 65 -4.43 6.40 9.27
C VAL A 65 -5.45 6.20 10.38
N PHE A 66 -5.35 5.07 11.07
CA PHE A 66 -6.21 4.69 12.20
C PHE A 66 -5.33 4.42 13.42
N THR A 67 -5.41 5.30 14.42
CA THR A 67 -4.67 5.13 15.68
C THR A 67 -5.61 4.73 16.81
N THR A 68 -5.28 3.67 17.55
CA THR A 68 -5.97 3.32 18.79
C THR A 68 -5.34 4.06 19.99
N ALA A 69 -6.13 4.29 21.04
CA ALA A 69 -5.66 5.04 22.21
C ALA A 69 -4.83 4.18 23.18
N ASP A 70 -5.12 2.88 23.27
CA ASP A 70 -4.86 2.13 24.51
C ASP A 70 -3.76 1.06 24.44
N LYS A 71 -2.92 0.97 23.38
CA LYS A 71 -1.88 -0.10 23.23
C LYS A 71 -2.41 -1.54 23.38
N GLU A 72 -3.72 -1.74 23.35
CA GLU A 72 -4.34 -3.03 23.53
C GLU A 72 -4.31 -3.85 22.22
N VAL A 73 -3.66 -5.00 22.27
CA VAL A 73 -3.53 -5.94 21.14
C VAL A 73 -4.91 -6.40 20.62
N PRO A 74 -5.90 -6.76 21.47
CA PRO A 74 -7.22 -7.16 20.97
C PRO A 74 -7.94 -6.04 20.21
N THR A 75 -7.80 -4.78 20.67
CA THR A 75 -8.41 -3.61 20.02
C THR A 75 -7.82 -3.39 18.63
N GLN A 76 -6.50 -3.51 18.49
CA GLN A 76 -5.85 -3.41 17.18
C GLN A 76 -6.25 -4.57 16.26
N ALA A 77 -6.33 -5.80 16.78
CA ALA A 77 -6.77 -6.96 16.00
C ALA A 77 -8.21 -6.78 15.47
N ALA A 78 -9.12 -6.24 16.28
CA ALA A 78 -10.48 -5.93 15.85
C ALA A 78 -10.51 -4.81 14.79
N GLN A 79 -9.67 -3.78 14.95
CA GLN A 79 -9.51 -2.73 13.93
C GLN A 79 -9.03 -3.30 12.59
N VAL A 80 -8.01 -4.18 12.59
CA VAL A 80 -7.51 -4.83 11.37
C VAL A 80 -8.61 -5.65 10.69
N GLN A 81 -9.42 -6.40 11.46
CA GLN A 81 -10.56 -7.13 10.90
C GLN A 81 -11.56 -6.20 10.20
N ASN A 82 -11.88 -5.05 10.82
CA ASN A 82 -12.77 -4.06 10.21
C ASN A 82 -12.18 -3.46 8.92
N LEU A 83 -10.87 -3.19 8.88
CA LEU A 83 -10.20 -2.67 7.68
C LEU A 83 -10.23 -3.68 6.52
N ILE A 84 -10.09 -4.98 6.81
CA ILE A 84 -10.28 -6.05 5.81
C ILE A 84 -11.71 -6.02 5.27
N LEU A 85 -12.71 -5.93 6.15
CA LEU A 85 -14.13 -5.88 5.74
C LEU A 85 -14.48 -4.61 4.94
N GLN A 86 -13.80 -3.50 5.19
CA GLN A 86 -13.92 -2.25 4.42
C GLN A 86 -13.23 -2.31 3.04
N GLY A 87 -12.55 -3.41 2.73
CA GLY A 87 -11.93 -3.65 1.43
C GLY A 87 -10.71 -2.77 1.18
N TYR A 88 -9.88 -2.53 2.19
CA TYR A 88 -8.54 -1.99 1.94
C TYR A 88 -7.67 -3.05 1.25
N ASP A 89 -6.89 -2.62 0.25
CA ASP A 89 -6.04 -3.50 -0.53
C ASP A 89 -4.72 -3.84 0.20
N ALA A 90 -4.29 -2.98 1.12
CA ALA A 90 -3.14 -3.20 1.98
C ALA A 90 -3.33 -2.57 3.37
N ILE A 91 -2.72 -3.18 4.39
CA ILE A 91 -2.74 -2.69 5.76
C ILE A 91 -1.30 -2.64 6.28
N VAL A 92 -0.81 -1.45 6.60
CA VAL A 92 0.43 -1.24 7.35
C VAL A 92 0.09 -1.37 8.83
N ILE A 93 0.82 -2.21 9.56
CA ILE A 93 0.59 -2.45 10.99
C ILE A 93 1.80 -1.95 11.78
N ASN A 94 1.53 -1.11 12.78
CA ASN A 94 2.51 -0.76 13.80
C ASN A 94 1.99 -1.15 15.18
N ALA A 95 2.67 -2.11 15.81
CA ALA A 95 2.37 -2.68 17.11
C ALA A 95 3.35 -2.19 18.20
#